data_AF-A0A9W4TKP2-F1
#
_entry.id   AF-A0A9W4TKP2-F1
#
_cell.length_a   1.000
_cell.length_b   1.000
_cell.length_c   1.000
_cell.angle_alpha   90.00
_cell.angle_beta   90.00
_cell.angle_gamma   90.00
#
_symmetry.space_group_name_H-M   'P 1'
#
loop_
_entity.id
_entity.type
_entity.pdbx_description
1 polymer ?
#
loop_
_entity_poly.entity_id
_entity_poly.type
_entity_poly.pdbx_seq_one_letter_code
_entity_poly.pdbx_strand_id
1 'polypeptide(L)'
;MAIFSKIQLDCEEIISKSFFPILPLIQIPDWEQTKKYYSLNPQHKLNSLVLSDNQIISDCRTLCTDILCNTKFDVLFSHHEVENYANTDAVLEYVSVNRSYEVELLPKGYSGLCIINFPNGKPELLKKLRPENEHTDLTKYDKLYLTQSAVLERILNEIKNHDLEI
;
A
#
# COMPACT_ATOMS: atom_id res chain seq x y z
N MET A 1 -20.27 7.31 -31.93
CA MET A 1 -19.57 6.07 -31.58
C MET A 1 -18.91 6.29 -30.23
N ALA A 2 -19.48 5.76 -29.16
CA ALA A 2 -18.79 5.71 -27.87
C ALA A 2 -17.74 4.60 -27.96
N ILE A 3 -16.47 4.97 -27.89
CA ILE A 3 -15.39 3.99 -27.71
C ILE A 3 -15.53 3.55 -26.25
N PHE A 4 -16.16 2.40 -26.03
CA PHE A 4 -16.08 1.73 -24.74
C PHE A 4 -14.61 1.37 -24.56
N SER A 5 -13.92 2.08 -23.66
CA SER A 5 -12.62 1.69 -23.18
C SER A 5 -12.70 0.22 -22.76
N LYS A 6 -11.76 -0.59 -23.27
CA LYS A 6 -11.58 -1.99 -22.88
C LYS A 6 -11.89 -2.15 -21.40
N ILE A 7 -12.67 -3.19 -21.07
CA ILE A 7 -12.94 -3.61 -19.70
C ILE A 7 -11.57 -3.95 -19.08
N GLN A 8 -10.93 -2.96 -18.48
CA GLN A 8 -9.74 -3.09 -17.66
C GLN A 8 -10.24 -3.79 -16.41
N LEU A 9 -10.01 -5.10 -16.31
CA LEU A 9 -10.31 -5.84 -15.10
C LEU A 9 -9.69 -5.11 -13.92
N ASP A 10 -10.53 -4.81 -12.93
CA ASP A 10 -10.17 -4.04 -11.75
C ASP A 10 -9.10 -4.84 -11.00
N CYS A 11 -7.85 -4.34 -10.95
CA CYS A 11 -6.74 -5.03 -10.29
C CYS A 11 -7.11 -5.44 -8.84
N GLU A 12 -8.06 -4.72 -8.23
CA GLU A 12 -8.65 -5.08 -6.93
C GLU A 12 -9.34 -6.45 -6.92
N GLU A 13 -9.99 -6.87 -8.01
CA GLU A 13 -10.66 -8.17 -8.09
C GLU A 13 -9.64 -9.32 -8.04
N ILE A 14 -8.56 -9.22 -8.81
CA ILE A 14 -7.45 -10.20 -8.80
C ILE A 14 -6.79 -10.23 -7.42
N ILE A 15 -6.48 -9.05 -6.87
CA ILE A 15 -5.88 -8.91 -5.54
C ILE A 15 -6.78 -9.59 -4.49
N SER A 16 -8.08 -9.33 -4.51
CA SER A 16 -9.05 -9.85 -3.52
C SER A 16 -9.14 -11.38 -3.46
N LYS A 17 -8.81 -12.06 -4.56
CA LYS A 17 -8.80 -13.53 -4.68
C LYS A 17 -7.45 -14.14 -4.33
N SER A 18 -6.39 -13.33 -4.16
CA SER A 18 -5.05 -13.81 -3.84
C SER A 18 -4.93 -14.26 -2.38
N PHE A 19 -4.13 -15.29 -2.13
CA PHE A 19 -3.77 -15.74 -0.77
C PHE A 19 -2.38 -15.25 -0.34
N PHE A 20 -1.88 -14.19 -0.99
CA PHE A 20 -0.53 -13.69 -0.80
C PHE A 20 -0.53 -12.34 -0.07
N PRO A 21 0.59 -11.95 0.57
CA PRO A 21 0.71 -10.64 1.18
C PRO A 21 0.81 -9.57 0.10
N ILE A 22 -0.30 -8.88 -0.13
CA ILE A 22 -0.35 -7.65 -0.93
C ILE A 22 -0.74 -6.55 0.04
N LEU A 23 0.11 -5.52 0.16
CA LEU A 23 -0.12 -4.37 1.02
C LEU A 23 -0.48 -3.15 0.17
N PRO A 24 -1.77 -2.81 0.05
CA PRO A 24 -2.22 -1.57 -0.56
C PRO A 24 -1.81 -0.37 0.28
N LEU A 25 -1.13 0.58 -0.36
CA LEU A 25 -0.84 1.91 0.15
C LEU A 25 -1.94 2.84 -0.39
N ILE A 26 -2.75 3.39 0.51
CA ILE A 26 -3.93 4.20 0.15
C ILE A 26 -3.56 5.67 0.01
N GLN A 27 -2.88 6.20 1.02
CA GLN A 27 -2.54 7.61 1.11
C GLN A 27 -1.45 7.85 2.16
N ILE A 28 -0.76 8.97 2.04
CA ILE A 28 0.13 9.51 3.07
C ILE A 28 -0.74 10.31 4.04
N PRO A 29 -0.89 9.86 5.29
CA PRO A 29 -1.71 10.54 6.29
C PRO A 29 -1.13 11.91 6.63
N ASP A 30 -2.00 12.86 7.00
CA ASP A 30 -1.56 14.14 7.54
C ASP A 30 -0.85 13.89 8.88
N TRP A 31 0.46 14.11 8.90
CA TRP A 31 1.28 13.75 10.05
C TRP A 31 0.99 14.60 11.28
N GLU A 32 0.61 15.87 11.10
CA GLU A 32 0.25 16.74 12.22
C GLU A 32 -1.07 16.28 12.84
N GLN A 33 -2.06 16.00 12.00
CA GLN A 33 -3.35 15.48 12.45
C GLN A 33 -3.22 14.10 13.09
N THR A 34 -2.37 13.24 12.52
CA THR A 34 -2.07 11.91 13.06
C THR A 34 -1.46 12.01 14.46
N LYS A 35 -0.41 12.83 14.64
CA LYS A 35 0.19 13.06 15.96
C LYS A 35 -0.84 13.58 16.97
N LYS A 36 -1.70 14.52 16.56
CA LYS A 36 -2.78 15.02 17.41
C LYS A 36 -3.74 13.91 17.82
N TYR A 37 -4.14 13.04 16.90
CA TYR A 37 -5.03 11.92 17.18
C TYR A 37 -4.42 10.94 18.20
N TYR A 38 -3.15 10.57 18.04
CA TYR A 38 -2.46 9.63 18.92
C TYR A 38 -2.00 10.24 20.24
N SER A 39 -1.91 11.57 20.35
CA SER A 39 -1.59 12.26 21.62
C SER A 39 -2.63 12.03 22.72
N LEU A 40 -3.85 11.61 22.34
CA LEU A 40 -4.90 11.20 23.28
C LEU A 40 -4.54 9.92 24.07
N ASN A 41 -3.52 9.18 23.62
CA ASN A 41 -2.92 8.07 24.33
C ASN A 41 -1.40 8.34 24.46
N PRO A 42 -0.95 9.06 25.49
CA PRO A 42 0.45 9.51 25.59
C PRO A 42 1.49 8.39 25.57
N GLN A 43 1.13 7.19 26.00
CA GLN A 43 2.00 6.01 26.01
C GLN A 43 2.20 5.40 24.62
N HIS A 44 1.42 5.84 23.62
CA HIS A 44 1.49 5.31 22.27
C HIS A 44 2.82 5.67 21.60
N LYS A 45 3.50 4.67 21.04
CA LYS A 45 4.84 4.79 20.42
C LYS A 45 4.90 5.81 19.29
N LEU A 46 3.81 6.03 18.56
CA LEU A 46 3.73 7.07 17.51
C LEU A 46 4.01 8.49 18.03
N ASN A 47 3.75 8.77 19.32
CA ASN A 47 3.97 10.11 19.88
C ASN A 47 5.46 10.48 19.97
N SER A 48 6.34 9.49 20.12
CA SER A 48 7.79 9.67 20.16
C SER A 48 8.50 9.22 18.88
N LEU A 49 7.74 8.74 17.89
CA LEU A 49 8.29 8.25 16.64
C LEU A 49 8.87 9.39 15.80
N VAL A 50 10.11 9.21 15.37
CA VAL A 50 10.76 10.01 14.34
C VAL A 50 11.02 9.11 13.15
N LEU A 51 10.44 9.45 12.00
CA LEU A 51 10.68 8.73 10.75
C LEU A 51 12.07 9.07 10.22
N SER A 52 12.79 8.06 9.76
CA SER A 52 13.99 8.22 8.95
C SER A 52 13.63 8.61 7.51
N ASP A 53 14.62 9.13 6.76
CA ASP A 53 14.42 9.55 5.37
C ASP A 53 13.94 8.43 4.45
N ASN A 54 14.27 7.19 4.79
CA ASN A 54 13.92 5.98 4.05
C ASN A 54 12.57 5.38 4.46
N GLN A 55 11.92 5.93 5.47
CA GLN A 55 10.60 5.48 5.89
C GLN A 55 9.51 6.36 5.30
N ILE A 56 8.36 5.75 5.06
CA ILE A 56 7.10 6.45 4.86
C ILE A 56 6.10 5.97 5.89
N ILE A 57 5.12 6.83 6.15
CA ILE A 57 3.89 6.44 6.80
C ILE A 57 2.77 6.41 5.76
N SER A 58 1.93 5.38 5.81
CA SER A 58 0.80 5.23 4.90
C SER A 58 -0.38 4.64 5.65
N ASP A 59 -1.57 5.08 5.27
CA ASP A 59 -2.77 4.31 5.54
C ASP A 59 -2.75 3.10 4.62
N CYS A 60 -2.85 1.92 5.21
CA CYS A 60 -2.87 0.66 4.49
C CYS A 60 -4.12 -0.14 4.84
N ARG A 61 -4.55 -0.99 3.92
CA ARG A 61 -5.65 -1.94 4.17
C ARG A 61 -5.39 -3.23 3.42
N THR A 62 -5.23 -4.32 4.14
CA THR A 62 -5.18 -5.64 3.52
C THR A 62 -6.60 -6.21 3.36
N LEU A 63 -6.90 -6.75 2.19
CA LEU A 63 -8.21 -7.36 1.90
C LEU A 63 -8.18 -8.89 2.02
N CYS A 64 -7.00 -9.49 1.98
CA CYS A 64 -6.86 -10.90 1.57
C CYS A 64 -6.25 -11.77 2.65
N THR A 65 -5.19 -11.26 3.29
CA THR A 65 -4.35 -12.00 4.24
C THR A 65 -3.91 -11.09 5.39
N ASP A 66 -3.60 -11.70 6.53
CA ASP A 66 -2.89 -10.99 7.60
C ASP A 66 -1.45 -10.72 7.14
N ILE A 67 -0.94 -9.51 7.41
CA ILE A 67 0.43 -9.13 7.05
C ILE A 67 1.21 -8.84 8.30
N LEU A 68 2.18 -9.70 8.62
CA LEU A 68 3.01 -9.56 9.81
C LEU A 68 3.98 -8.38 9.68
N CYS A 69 4.26 -7.68 10.77
CA CYS A 69 5.44 -6.82 10.87
C CYS A 69 6.70 -7.62 10.52
N ASN A 70 7.68 -6.94 9.92
CA ASN A 70 8.89 -7.46 9.28
C ASN A 70 8.65 -8.25 7.98
N THR A 71 7.41 -8.29 7.47
CA THR A 71 7.17 -8.82 6.11
C THR A 71 7.91 -7.95 5.10
N LYS A 72 8.64 -8.62 4.20
CA LYS A 72 9.42 -8.00 3.13
C LYS A 72 8.66 -8.05 1.80
N PHE A 73 8.76 -6.95 1.08
CA PHE A 73 8.22 -6.75 -0.25
C PHE A 73 9.36 -6.32 -1.17
N ASP A 74 9.40 -6.90 -2.36
CA ASP A 74 10.45 -6.62 -3.35
C ASP A 74 9.92 -5.89 -4.60
N VAL A 75 8.61 -5.65 -4.65
CA VAL A 75 7.92 -4.98 -5.75
C VAL A 75 6.96 -3.92 -5.23
N LEU A 76 6.98 -2.77 -5.88
CA LEU A 76 5.97 -1.71 -5.77
C LEU A 76 5.35 -1.47 -7.16
N PHE A 77 4.02 -1.49 -7.26
CA PHE A 77 3.36 -1.19 -8.55
C PHE A 77 2.14 -0.28 -8.37
N SER A 78 1.75 0.37 -9.47
CA SER A 78 0.60 1.26 -9.59
C SER A 78 -0.63 0.47 -10.00
N HIS A 79 -1.81 0.77 -9.45
CA HIS A 79 -3.06 0.13 -9.85
C HIS A 79 -3.30 0.18 -11.37
N HIS A 80 -3.10 1.35 -11.98
CA HIS A 80 -3.41 1.56 -13.40
C HIS A 80 -2.26 1.16 -14.34
N GLU A 81 -1.04 1.00 -13.82
CA GLU A 81 0.17 0.73 -14.61
C GLU A 81 0.99 -0.42 -13.97
N VAL A 82 0.36 -1.59 -13.84
CA VAL A 82 0.96 -2.77 -13.18
C VAL A 82 2.27 -3.22 -13.86
N GLU A 83 2.36 -3.08 -15.19
CA GLU A 83 3.55 -3.43 -15.97
C GLU A 83 4.75 -2.50 -15.71
N ASN A 84 4.51 -1.26 -15.25
CA ASN A 84 5.53 -0.27 -14.91
C ASN A 84 5.90 -0.33 -13.42
N TYR A 85 6.06 -1.54 -12.88
CA TYR A 85 6.43 -1.75 -11.49
C TYR A 85 7.89 -1.33 -11.21
N ALA A 86 8.16 -1.00 -9.96
CA ALA A 86 9.50 -0.73 -9.46
C ALA A 86 9.96 -1.90 -8.58
N ASN A 87 11.18 -2.39 -8.84
CA ASN A 87 11.88 -3.24 -7.89
C ASN A 87 12.26 -2.41 -6.67
N THR A 88 12.06 -2.97 -5.49
CA THR A 88 12.32 -2.31 -4.22
C THR A 88 12.85 -3.30 -3.19
N ASP A 89 13.29 -2.79 -2.04
CA ASP A 89 13.41 -3.58 -0.82
C ASP A 89 12.61 -2.81 0.22
N ALA A 90 11.44 -3.32 0.59
CA ALA A 90 10.52 -2.65 1.49
C ALA A 90 10.13 -3.58 2.64
N VAL A 91 10.06 -3.03 3.85
CA VAL A 91 9.75 -3.78 5.07
C VAL A 91 8.63 -3.08 5.82
N LEU A 92 7.58 -3.81 6.16
CA LEU A 92 6.55 -3.32 7.08
C LEU A 92 7.09 -3.35 8.51
N GLU A 93 7.46 -2.21 9.08
CA GLU A 93 8.09 -2.17 10.41
C GLU A 93 7.10 -1.96 11.55
N TYR A 94 5.93 -1.42 11.24
CA TYR A 94 4.99 -0.97 12.25
C TYR A 94 3.56 -1.00 11.72
N VAL A 95 2.63 -1.40 12.59
CA VAL A 95 1.19 -1.33 12.33
C VAL A 95 0.46 -0.81 13.56
N SER A 96 -0.45 0.13 13.35
CA SER A 96 -1.42 0.60 14.33
C SER A 96 -2.81 0.65 13.73
N VAL A 97 -3.73 -0.17 14.23
CA VAL A 97 -5.12 -0.23 13.73
C VAL A 97 -6.03 0.81 14.39
N ASN A 98 -5.62 1.38 15.53
CA ASN A 98 -6.32 2.47 16.22
C ASN A 98 -5.38 3.15 17.24
N ARG A 99 -5.84 4.25 17.85
CA ARG A 99 -5.09 4.97 18.91
C ARG A 99 -4.72 4.16 20.15
N SER A 100 -5.35 3.00 20.34
CA SER A 100 -5.26 2.25 21.58
C SER A 100 -4.15 1.19 21.51
N TYR A 101 -3.87 0.60 20.35
CA TYR A 101 -2.97 -0.56 20.26
C TYR A 101 -2.12 -0.58 18.98
N GLU A 102 -0.80 -0.66 19.20
CA GLU A 102 0.16 -1.22 18.24
C GLU A 102 -0.10 -2.73 18.14
N VAL A 103 -0.04 -3.26 16.93
CA VAL A 103 -0.27 -4.68 16.65
C VAL A 103 0.91 -5.23 15.86
N GLU A 104 1.18 -6.52 16.04
CA GLU A 104 2.30 -7.20 15.37
C GLU A 104 1.99 -7.56 13.90
N LEU A 105 0.77 -7.29 13.44
CA LEU A 105 0.32 -7.55 12.08
C LEU A 105 -0.80 -6.60 11.69
N LEU A 106 -0.96 -6.36 10.39
CA LEU A 106 -2.16 -5.77 9.81
C LEU A 106 -3.18 -6.88 9.55
N PRO A 107 -4.33 -6.91 10.28
CA PRO A 107 -5.28 -8.00 10.13
C PRO A 107 -6.08 -7.88 8.82
N LYS A 108 -6.46 -9.02 8.26
CA LYS A 108 -7.35 -9.13 7.11
C LYS A 108 -8.62 -8.30 7.31
N GLY A 109 -8.90 -7.42 6.36
CA GLY A 109 -10.11 -6.60 6.33
C GLY A 109 -10.02 -5.31 7.15
N TYR A 110 -8.95 -5.12 7.91
CA TYR A 110 -8.73 -3.91 8.70
C TYR A 110 -7.84 -2.92 7.95
N SER A 111 -8.10 -1.64 8.22
CA SER A 111 -7.18 -0.56 7.87
C SER A 111 -6.27 -0.28 9.06
N GLY A 112 -5.05 0.13 8.78
CA GLY A 112 -4.08 0.50 9.79
C GLY A 112 -3.07 1.50 9.27
N LEU A 113 -2.60 2.33 10.19
CA LEU A 113 -1.47 3.21 9.98
C LEU A 113 -0.20 2.36 10.00
N CYS A 114 0.53 2.36 8.90
CA CYS A 114 1.71 1.52 8.74
C CYS A 114 2.96 2.38 8.52
N ILE A 115 4.10 1.93 9.04
CA ILE A 115 5.40 2.45 8.65
C ILE A 115 6.06 1.42 7.74
N ILE A 116 6.45 1.89 6.56
CA ILE A 116 7.20 1.09 5.60
C ILE A 116 8.59 1.68 5.49
N ASN A 117 9.61 0.87 5.74
CA ASN A 117 10.99 1.22 5.53
C ASN A 117 11.46 0.73 4.17
N PHE A 118 12.19 1.57 3.45
CA PHE A 118 12.85 1.26 2.18
C PHE A 118 14.37 1.34 2.38
N PRO A 119 15.04 0.26 2.85
CA PRO A 119 16.45 0.33 3.27
C PRO A 119 17.40 0.83 2.18
N ASN A 120 17.07 0.57 0.92
CA ASN A 120 17.86 0.96 -0.26
C ASN A 120 17.39 2.28 -0.92
N GLY A 121 16.55 3.04 -0.22
CA GLY A 121 16.00 4.31 -0.69
C GLY A 121 14.57 4.19 -1.23
N LYS A 122 13.82 5.29 -1.13
CA LYS A 122 12.42 5.38 -1.53
C LYS A 122 12.27 5.33 -3.06
N PRO A 123 11.44 4.43 -3.62
CA PRO A 123 11.13 4.44 -5.04
C PRO A 123 10.44 5.73 -5.46
N GLU A 124 10.81 6.26 -6.63
CA GLU A 124 10.18 7.44 -7.25
C GLU A 124 8.67 7.27 -7.46
N LEU A 125 8.22 6.03 -7.67
CA LEU A 125 6.81 5.66 -7.85
C LEU A 125 5.94 6.08 -6.65
N LEU A 126 6.51 6.22 -5.45
CA LEU A 126 5.79 6.71 -4.26
C LEU A 126 5.23 8.12 -4.42
N LYS A 127 5.73 8.93 -5.38
CA LYS A 127 5.17 10.26 -5.69
C LYS A 127 3.73 10.20 -6.21
N LYS A 128 3.28 9.03 -6.71
CA LYS A 128 1.88 8.80 -7.07
C LYS A 128 0.98 8.55 -5.86
N LEU A 129 1.52 8.35 -4.65
CA LEU A 129 0.70 8.16 -3.45
C LEU A 129 0.13 9.50 -2.97
N ARG A 130 -1.18 9.57 -2.78
CA ARG A 130 -1.89 10.81 -2.43
C ARG A 130 -1.59 11.25 -0.99
N PRO A 131 -1.23 12.52 -0.73
CA PRO A 131 -1.30 13.11 0.59
C PRO A 131 -2.75 13.31 1.05
N GLU A 132 -3.08 12.99 2.30
CA GLU A 132 -4.44 13.07 2.84
C GLU A 132 -5.07 14.46 2.70
N ASN A 133 -4.24 15.50 2.87
CA ASN A 133 -4.62 16.91 2.78
C ASN A 133 -4.83 17.43 1.33
N GLU A 134 -4.52 16.63 0.31
CA GLU A 134 -4.78 16.97 -1.09
C GLU A 134 -6.04 16.31 -1.62
N HIS A 135 -6.79 17.01 -2.48
CA HIS A 135 -7.97 16.42 -3.13
C HIS A 135 -7.59 15.28 -4.07
N THR A 136 -8.53 14.34 -4.26
CA THR A 136 -8.37 13.24 -5.21
C THR A 136 -8.24 13.78 -6.64
N ASP A 137 -7.06 13.60 -7.22
CA ASP A 137 -6.78 13.85 -8.63
C ASP A 137 -6.22 12.58 -9.24
N LEU A 138 -7.04 11.89 -10.03
CA LEU A 138 -6.71 10.60 -10.65
C LEU A 138 -5.66 10.72 -11.77
N THR A 139 -5.32 11.93 -12.20
CA THR A 139 -4.25 12.16 -13.18
C THR A 139 -2.87 12.27 -12.52
N LYS A 140 -2.85 12.62 -11.22
CA LYS A 140 -1.64 12.80 -10.41
C LYS A 140 -1.39 11.64 -9.46
N TYR A 141 -2.46 11.07 -8.91
CA TYR A 141 -2.42 10.10 -7.84
C TYR A 141 -2.98 8.75 -8.23
N ASP A 142 -2.39 7.72 -7.66
CA ASP A 142 -2.84 6.34 -7.82
C ASP A 142 -2.74 5.56 -6.51
N LYS A 143 -3.47 4.45 -6.44
CA LYS A 143 -3.27 3.42 -5.41
C LYS A 143 -1.99 2.66 -5.76
N LEU A 144 -1.15 2.45 -4.75
CA LEU A 144 0.07 1.68 -4.90
C LEU A 144 -0.02 0.39 -4.11
N TYR A 145 0.67 -0.63 -4.57
CA TYR A 145 0.67 -1.94 -3.94
C TYR A 145 2.10 -2.43 -3.75
N LEU A 146 2.42 -2.81 -2.51
CA LEU A 146 3.63 -3.56 -2.19
C LEU A 146 3.33 -5.05 -2.19
N THR A 147 4.20 -5.81 -2.85
CA THR A 147 4.07 -7.27 -2.95
C THR A 147 5.44 -7.94 -3.18
N GLN A 148 5.41 -9.26 -3.37
CA GLN A 148 6.56 -10.05 -3.79
C GLN A 148 6.50 -10.32 -5.30
N SER A 149 7.65 -10.47 -5.94
CA SER A 149 7.80 -10.64 -7.39
C SER A 149 7.03 -11.85 -7.90
N ALA A 150 7.04 -12.96 -7.16
CA ALA A 150 6.27 -14.16 -7.48
C ALA A 150 4.74 -13.92 -7.50
N VAL A 151 4.24 -12.94 -6.73
CA VAL A 151 2.83 -12.55 -6.70
C VAL A 151 2.53 -11.63 -7.88
N LEU A 152 3.41 -10.66 -8.15
CA LEU A 152 3.29 -9.79 -9.32
C LEU A 152 3.25 -10.61 -10.63
N GLU A 153 4.12 -11.61 -10.78
CA GLU A 153 4.13 -12.48 -11.95
C GLU A 153 2.77 -13.17 -12.18
N ARG A 154 2.11 -13.61 -11.09
CA ARG A 154 0.76 -14.19 -11.16
C ARG A 154 -0.27 -13.16 -11.60
N ILE A 155 -0.23 -11.96 -11.04
CA ILE A 155 -1.13 -10.85 -11.41
C ILE A 155 -0.98 -10.55 -12.91
N LEU A 156 0.26 -10.40 -13.40
CA LEU A 156 0.53 -10.13 -14.81
C LEU A 156 0.06 -11.26 -15.73
N ASN A 157 0.21 -12.52 -15.31
CA ASN A 157 -0.28 -13.66 -16.08
C ASN A 157 -1.81 -13.73 -16.12
N GLU A 158 -2.50 -13.43 -15.01
CA GLU A 158 -3.96 -13.38 -14.98
C GLU A 158 -4.50 -12.26 -15.87
N ILE A 159 -3.88 -11.07 -15.85
CA ILE A 159 -4.23 -9.95 -16.75
C ILE A 159 -4.10 -10.40 -18.22
N LYS A 160 -2.97 -11.01 -18.58
CA LYS A 160 -2.72 -11.49 -19.96
C LYS A 160 -3.71 -12.57 -20.41
N ASN A 161 -4.05 -13.50 -19.52
CA ASN A 161 -4.98 -14.58 -19.85
C ASN A 161 -6.39 -14.04 -20.08
N HIS A 162 -6.82 -13.04 -19.30
CA HIS A 162 -8.11 -12.38 -19.53
C HIS A 162 -8.15 -11.55 -20.82
N ASP A 163 -7.04 -10.93 -21.21
CA ASP A 163 -6.94 -10.22 -22.50
C ASP A 163 -7.01 -11.15 -23.72
N LEU A 164 -6.74 -12.46 -23.55
CA LEU A 164 -6.80 -13.47 -24.61
C LEU A 164 -8.18 -14.14 -24.75
N GLU A 165 -9.08 -13.95 -23.80
CA GLU A 165 -10.44 -14.52 -23.80
C GLU A 165 -11.49 -13.57 -24.44
N ILE A 166 -11.07 -12.43 -24.99
CA ILE A 166 -11.91 -11.41 -25.65
C ILE A 166 -11.57 -11.34 -27.15
#